data_AF-A0A436DV04-F1
#
_entry.id   AF-A0A436DV04-F1
#
_cell.length_a   1.000
_cell.length_b   1.000
_cell.length_c   1.000
_cell.angle_alpha   90.00
_cell.angle_beta   90.00
_cell.angle_gamma   90.00
#
_symmetry.space_group_name_H-M   'P 1'
#
loop_
_entity.id
_entity.type
_entity.pdbx_description
1 polymer ?
#
loop_
_entity_poly.entity_id
_entity_poly.type
_entity_poly.pdbx_seq_one_letter_code
_entity_poly.pdbx_strand_id
1 'polypeptide(L)'
;LMTADARLLAAFVTEHAENSFPRLPVRADENVFISVMGFASTEAHARHQAALAASPAWQDFWQAAQLGLTKQTETLRLLPTSQSLVGR
;
A
#
# COMPACT_ATOMS: atom_id res chain seq x y z
N LEU A 1 17.62 -9.46 -9.86
CA LEU A 1 16.76 -10.28 -8.96
C LEU A 1 15.37 -9.64 -8.94
N MET A 2 14.50 -10.03 -9.88
CA MET A 2 13.07 -9.70 -9.80
C MET A 2 12.48 -10.68 -8.80
N THR A 3 12.15 -10.25 -7.59
CA THR A 3 11.38 -11.10 -6.67
C THR A 3 9.97 -11.17 -7.22
N ALA A 4 9.70 -12.19 -8.03
CA ALA A 4 8.43 -12.40 -8.76
C ALA A 4 7.20 -12.63 -7.86
N ASP A 5 7.32 -12.38 -6.55
CA ASP A 5 6.35 -12.73 -5.52
C ASP A 5 5.41 -11.59 -5.10
N ALA A 6 5.75 -10.35 -5.44
CA ALA A 6 4.96 -9.16 -5.13
C ALA A 6 4.61 -8.39 -6.42
N ARG A 7 3.31 -8.24 -6.71
CA ARG A 7 2.81 -7.47 -7.85
C ARG A 7 2.17 -6.19 -7.35
N LEU A 8 2.66 -5.03 -7.80
CA LEU A 8 1.95 -3.76 -7.58
C LEU A 8 0.65 -3.78 -8.40
N LEU A 9 -0.49 -3.72 -7.71
CA LEU A 9 -1.81 -3.71 -8.34
C LEU A 9 -2.28 -2.26 -8.55
N ALA A 10 -2.01 -1.40 -7.57
CA ALA A 10 -2.29 0.02 -7.66
C ALA A 10 -1.48 0.82 -6.65
N ALA A 11 -1.28 2.10 -6.93
CA ALA A 11 -0.79 3.10 -6.01
C ALA A 11 -1.64 4.37 -6.18
N PHE A 12 -2.07 4.95 -5.07
CA PHE A 12 -2.92 6.12 -5.02
C PHE A 12 -2.35 7.14 -4.05
N VAL A 13 -2.56 8.42 -4.35
CA VAL A 13 -2.29 9.56 -3.49
C VAL A 13 -3.57 10.38 -3.35
N THR A 14 -3.70 11.15 -2.27
CA THR A 14 -4.80 12.13 -2.15
C THR A 14 -4.86 13.03 -3.37
N GLU A 15 -6.06 13.17 -3.93
CA GLU A 15 -6.40 14.22 -4.90
C GLU A 15 -6.96 15.42 -4.13
N HIS A 16 -6.52 16.63 -4.47
CA HIS A 16 -6.87 17.87 -3.77
C HIS A 16 -7.99 18.67 -4.45
N ALA A 17 -8.50 18.20 -5.59
CA ALA A 17 -9.69 18.78 -6.20
C ALA A 17 -10.87 18.80 -5.22
N GLU A 18 -11.67 19.88 -5.29
CA GLU A 18 -12.87 20.01 -4.48
C GLU A 18 -13.82 18.83 -4.74
N ASN A 19 -14.33 18.24 -3.66
CA ASN A 19 -15.30 17.16 -3.78
C ASN A 19 -16.66 17.72 -4.22
N SER A 20 -16.97 17.56 -5.50
CA SER A 20 -18.27 17.92 -6.07
C SER A 20 -19.40 16.92 -5.74
N PHE A 21 -19.18 15.95 -4.85
CA PHE A 21 -20.17 14.93 -4.45
C PHE A 21 -20.46 14.97 -2.93
N PRO A 22 -21.37 15.84 -2.46
CA PRO A 22 -21.52 16.18 -1.03
C PRO A 22 -21.90 15.00 -0.11
N ARG A 23 -22.51 13.94 -0.65
CA ARG A 23 -22.92 12.76 0.12
C ARG A 23 -21.76 11.82 0.49
N LEU A 24 -20.58 12.03 -0.10
CA LEU A 24 -19.38 11.29 0.24
C LEU A 24 -18.39 12.26 0.88
N PRO A 25 -18.38 12.43 2.21
CA PRO A 25 -17.41 13.31 2.84
C PRO A 25 -15.99 12.81 2.56
N VAL A 26 -15.16 13.70 2.02
CA VAL A 26 -13.73 13.47 1.83
C VAL A 26 -12.96 14.19 2.93
N ARG A 27 -11.82 13.62 3.34
CA ARG A 27 -10.92 14.26 4.29
C ARG A 27 -10.03 15.23 3.51
N ALA A 28 -10.49 16.47 3.32
CA ALA A 28 -9.81 17.46 2.49
C ALA A 28 -8.42 17.85 3.02
N ASP A 29 -8.21 17.74 4.33
CA ASP A 29 -6.97 18.16 5.00
C ASP A 29 -5.96 17.00 5.20
N GLU A 30 -6.23 15.79 4.68
CA GLU A 30 -5.37 14.62 4.85
C GLU A 30 -4.63 14.23 3.56
N ASN A 31 -3.30 14.16 3.63
CA ASN A 31 -2.47 13.53 2.62
C ASN A 31 -2.29 12.05 2.91
N VAL A 32 -2.79 11.20 2.01
CA VAL A 32 -2.76 9.75 2.17
C VAL A 32 -2.12 9.13 0.94
N PHE A 33 -1.18 8.21 1.16
CA PHE A 33 -0.68 7.30 0.14
C PHE A 33 -1.20 5.89 0.44
N ILE A 34 -1.72 5.22 -0.58
CA ILE A 34 -2.18 3.83 -0.49
C ILE A 34 -1.49 3.03 -1.60
N SER A 35 -0.94 1.87 -1.24
CA SER A 35 -0.50 0.88 -2.21
C SER A 35 -1.26 -0.42 -2.02
N VAL A 36 -1.59 -1.07 -3.12
CA VAL A 36 -2.23 -2.39 -3.12
C VAL A 36 -1.25 -3.35 -3.81
N MET A 37 -0.82 -4.36 -3.08
CA MET A 37 0.08 -5.39 -3.60
C MET A 37 -0.58 -6.76 -3.57
N GLY A 38 -0.43 -7.49 -4.69
CA GLY A 38 -0.87 -8.87 -4.84
C GLY A 38 0.29 -9.83 -4.58
N PHE A 39 0.01 -10.89 -3.84
CA PHE A 39 0.95 -11.97 -3.55
C PHE A 39 0.33 -13.29 -3.96
N ALA A 40 1.14 -14.19 -4.52
CA ALA A 40 0.68 -15.51 -4.93
C ALA A 40 0.26 -16.40 -3.76
N SER A 41 0.83 -16.17 -2.57
CA SER A 41 0.48 -16.88 -1.35
C SER A 41 0.83 -16.08 -0.09
N THR A 42 0.40 -16.58 1.07
CA THR A 42 0.76 -16.01 2.37
C THR A 42 2.26 -16.11 2.67
N GLU A 43 2.91 -17.17 2.20
CA GLU A 43 4.35 -17.40 2.33
C GLU A 43 5.14 -16.47 1.42
N ALA A 44 4.63 -16.21 0.20
CA ALA A 44 5.20 -15.21 -0.70
C ALA A 44 5.20 -13.81 -0.06
N HIS A 45 4.08 -13.43 0.58
CA HIS A 45 4.01 -12.19 1.35
C HIS A 45 5.01 -12.16 2.51
N ALA A 46 5.10 -13.24 3.31
CA ALA A 46 6.04 -13.31 4.44
C ALA A 46 7.51 -13.21 3.97
N ARG A 47 7.89 -13.90 2.88
CA ARG A 47 9.23 -13.80 2.29
C ARG A 47 9.53 -12.39 1.79
N HIS A 48 8.56 -11.73 1.16
CA HIS A 48 8.71 -10.35 0.72
C HIS A 48 8.92 -9.40 1.91
N GLN A 49 8.13 -9.53 2.97
CA GLN A 49 8.32 -8.74 4.20
C GLN A 49 9.69 -8.97 4.83
N ALA A 50 10.15 -10.22 4.91
CA ALA A 50 11.49 -10.54 5.42
C ALA A 50 12.60 -9.94 4.54
N ALA A 51 12.45 -9.96 3.22
CA ALA A 51 13.39 -9.35 2.28
C ALA A 51 13.46 -7.82 2.43
N LEU A 52 12.31 -7.16 2.61
CA LEU A 52 12.27 -5.72 2.92
C LEU A 52 12.94 -5.42 4.26
N ALA A 53 12.64 -6.20 5.31
CA ALA A 53 13.24 -6.03 6.62
C ALA A 53 14.77 -6.24 6.61
N ALA A 54 15.28 -7.07 5.71
CA ALA A 54 16.72 -7.33 5.54
C ALA A 54 17.42 -6.35 4.57
N SER A 55 16.69 -5.43 3.92
CA SER A 55 17.24 -4.51 2.91
C SER A 55 17.69 -3.19 3.55
N PRO A 56 18.99 -2.86 3.56
CA PRO A 56 19.47 -1.60 4.13
C PRO A 56 18.89 -0.38 3.41
N ALA A 57 18.84 -0.42 2.07
CA ALA A 57 18.25 0.66 1.27
C ALA A 57 16.76 0.90 1.62
N TRP A 58 16.02 -0.17 1.93
CA TRP A 58 14.63 -0.04 2.37
C TRP A 58 14.54 0.54 3.78
N GLN A 59 15.41 0.10 4.70
CA GLN A 59 15.48 0.65 6.06
C GLN A 59 15.80 2.14 6.04
N ASP A 60 16.79 2.57 5.26
CA ASP A 60 17.18 3.98 5.12
C ASP A 60 16.03 4.83 4.56
N PHE A 61 15.39 4.34 3.49
CA PHE A 61 14.20 5.00 2.92
C PHE A 61 13.08 5.11 3.95
N TRP A 62 12.74 4.02 4.64
CA TRP A 62 11.65 4.00 5.61
C TRP A 62 11.92 4.90 6.80
N GLN A 63 13.17 4.96 7.27
CA GLN A 63 13.61 5.86 8.34
C GLN A 63 13.46 7.34 7.97
N ALA A 64 13.71 7.70 6.71
CA ALA A 64 13.47 9.06 6.22
C ALA A 64 11.96 9.33 6.05
N ALA A 65 11.22 8.38 5.48
CA ALA A 65 9.79 8.54 5.19
C ALA A 65 8.94 8.71 6.45
N GLN A 66 9.24 7.97 7.52
CA GLN A 66 8.46 8.01 8.77
C GLN A 66 8.47 9.39 9.44
N LEU A 67 9.47 10.24 9.17
CA LEU A 67 9.54 11.60 9.73
C LEU A 67 8.42 12.51 9.18
N GLY A 68 7.88 12.19 8.01
CA GLY A 68 6.76 12.90 7.40
C GLY A 68 5.39 12.33 7.71
N LEU A 69 5.32 11.19 8.44
CA LEU A 69 4.04 10.55 8.75
C LEU A 69 3.34 11.26 9.91
N THR A 70 2.10 11.68 9.69
CA THR A 70 1.25 12.29 10.74
C THR A 70 0.52 11.24 11.58
N LYS A 71 0.47 9.99 11.10
CA LYS A 71 -0.20 8.84 11.74
C LYS A 71 0.58 7.56 11.44
N GLN A 72 0.37 6.52 12.26
CA GLN A 72 0.95 5.20 12.00
C GLN A 72 0.44 4.62 10.67
N THR A 73 1.32 3.97 9.92
CA THR A 73 0.93 3.25 8.69
C THR A 73 0.04 2.07 9.04
N GLU A 74 -1.15 2.02 8.42
CA GLU A 74 -2.06 0.89 8.52
C GLU A 74 -1.75 -0.14 7.42
N THR A 75 -1.86 -1.43 7.74
CA THR A 75 -1.72 -2.51 6.78
C THR A 75 -2.87 -3.48 6.93
N LEU A 76 -3.62 -3.68 5.85
CA LEU A 76 -4.77 -4.58 5.82
C LEU A 76 -4.50 -5.74 4.88
N ARG A 77 -5.00 -6.92 5.24
CA ARG A 77 -4.99 -8.10 4.38
C ARG A 77 -6.37 -8.28 3.75
N LEU A 78 -6.40 -8.34 2.42
CA LEU A 78 -7.62 -8.48 1.64
C LEU A 78 -7.67 -9.87 1.01
N LEU A 79 -8.88 -10.45 0.92
CA LEU A 79 -9.16 -11.63 0.10
C LEU A 79 -10.09 -11.21 -1.05
N PRO A 80 -9.73 -11.49 -2.31
CA PRO A 80 -10.62 -11.25 -3.44
C PRO A 80 -11.96 -11.98 -3.26
N THR A 81 -13.06 -11.30 -3.51
CA THR A 81 -14.37 -11.94 -3.64
C THR A 81 -14.51 -12.59 -5.02
N SER A 82 -15.51 -13.45 -5.23
CA SER A 82 -15.72 -14.16 -6.50
C SER A 82 -15.92 -13.25 -7.72
N GLN A 83 -16.30 -11.99 -7.51
CA GLN A 83 -16.50 -11.00 -8.59
C GLN A 83 -15.31 -10.05 -8.76
N SER A 84 -14.26 -10.18 -7.94
CA SER A 84 -13.06 -9.35 -8.06
C SER A 84 -12.38 -9.59 -9.41
N LEU A 85 -12.01 -8.49 -10.09
CA LEU A 85 -11.16 -8.54 -11.29
C LEU A 85 -9.67 -8.69 -10.93
N VAL A 86 -9.35 -8.55 -9.66
CA VAL A 86 -7.99 -8.58 -9.13
C VAL A 86 -7.87 -9.84 -8.27
N GLY A 87 -7.02 -10.79 -8.69
CA GLY A 87 -6.86 -12.11 -8.04
C GLY A 87 -7.26 -13.32 -8.89
N ARG A 88 -7.51 -13.14 -10.20
CA ARG A 88 -7.51 -14.23 -11.18
C ARG A 88 -6.09 -14.60 -11.61
#